data_AF-A0A368G0T8-F1
#
_entry.id   AF-A0A368G0T8-F1
#
_cell.length_a   1.000
_cell.length_b   1.000
_cell.length_c   1.000
_cell.angle_alpha   90.00
_cell.angle_beta   90.00
_cell.angle_gamma   90.00
#
_symmetry.space_group_name_H-M   'P 1'
#
loop_
_entity.id
_entity.type
_entity.pdbx_description
1 polymer ?
#
loop_
_entity_poly.entity_id
_entity_poly.type
_entity_poly.pdbx_seq_one_letter_code
_entity_poly.pdbx_strand_id
1 'polypeptide(L)'
;MKHCLKSNSDFQAYILPVSKQLGEVAGLAIDGSGRLVAFHRADREWDEKSFDEKEKFNKKLGPIKNATITVIDPSNGKNPMHNGLV
;
A
#
# COMPACT_ATOMS: atom_id res chain seq x y z
N MET A 1 37.62 24.33 13.12
CA MET A 1 36.23 24.46 12.62
C MET A 1 35.96 23.41 11.56
N LYS A 2 35.22 22.35 11.90
CA LYS A 2 34.54 21.45 10.95
C LYS A 2 33.20 21.11 11.58
N HIS A 3 32.13 21.75 11.13
CA HIS A 3 30.77 21.40 11.51
C HIS A 3 30.40 20.12 10.75
N CYS A 4 30.27 19.01 11.47
CA CYS A 4 29.63 17.81 10.95
C CYS A 4 28.13 18.05 10.89
N LEU A 5 27.55 18.02 9.70
CA LEU A 5 26.10 18.03 9.49
C LEU A 5 25.53 16.76 10.12
N LYS A 6 24.61 16.92 11.08
CA LYS A 6 23.85 15.79 11.63
C LYS A 6 22.85 15.35 10.57
N SER A 7 22.98 14.14 10.02
CA SER A 7 21.89 13.55 9.24
C SER A 7 20.79 13.16 10.21
N ASN A 8 19.63 13.80 10.11
CA ASN A 8 18.45 13.41 10.88
C ASN A 8 17.88 12.13 10.25
N SER A 9 18.31 10.97 10.77
CA SER A 9 17.96 9.64 10.27
C SER A 9 16.74 9.03 10.97
N ASP A 10 15.69 9.82 11.20
CA ASP A 10 14.51 9.39 11.96
C ASP A 10 13.32 8.95 11.08
N PHE A 11 13.55 8.64 9.80
CA PHE A 11 12.56 7.93 9.02
C PHE A 11 12.68 6.42 9.29
N GLN A 12 12.06 5.98 10.37
CA GLN A 12 11.84 4.56 10.60
C GLN A 12 10.83 4.07 9.56
N ALA A 13 11.30 3.34 8.54
CA ALA A 13 10.43 2.68 7.58
C ALA A 13 9.63 1.60 8.31
N TYR A 14 8.33 1.79 8.44
CA TYR A 14 7.43 0.78 9.00
C TYR A 14 7.00 -0.19 7.88
N ILE A 15 7.24 -1.49 8.10
CA ILE A 15 6.65 -2.54 7.27
C ILE A 15 5.20 -2.69 7.71
N LEU A 16 4.26 -2.30 6.84
CA LEU A 16 2.83 -2.52 7.09
C LEU A 16 2.49 -4.01 6.87
N PRO A 17 1.62 -4.60 7.71
CA PRO A 17 1.14 -5.95 7.49
C PRO A 17 0.37 -6.05 6.17
N VAL A 18 0.46 -7.23 5.54
CA VAL A 18 -0.30 -7.57 4.32
C VAL A 18 -1.53 -8.36 4.75
N SER A 19 -2.72 -7.81 4.53
CA SER A 19 -3.99 -8.48 4.86
C SER A 19 -4.57 -9.30 3.71
N LYS A 20 -4.22 -8.97 2.46
CA LYS A 20 -4.67 -9.65 1.22
C LYS A 20 -3.63 -9.48 0.13
N GLN A 21 -3.48 -10.47 -0.75
CA GLN A 21 -2.53 -10.41 -1.88
C GLN A 21 -2.86 -9.25 -2.84
N LEU A 22 -4.15 -9.00 -3.10
CA LEU A 22 -4.65 -7.87 -3.85
C LEU A 22 -6.08 -7.52 -3.40
N GLY A 23 -6.29 -6.27 -3.00
CA GLY A 23 -7.60 -5.71 -2.64
C GLY A 23 -8.32 -5.09 -3.85
N GLU A 24 -9.40 -4.36 -3.61
CA GLU A 24 -10.00 -3.53 -4.64
C GLU A 24 -8.98 -2.53 -5.19
N VAL A 25 -8.83 -2.50 -6.52
CA VAL A 25 -7.82 -1.69 -7.20
C VAL A 25 -8.35 -0.29 -7.44
N ALA A 26 -7.60 0.72 -6.99
CA ALA A 26 -7.90 2.13 -7.19
C ALA A 26 -7.00 2.78 -8.26
N GLY A 27 -5.83 2.18 -8.55
CA GLY A 27 -4.92 2.68 -9.57
C GLY A 27 -3.87 1.67 -9.97
N LEU A 28 -3.34 1.84 -11.18
CA LEU A 28 -2.28 1.02 -11.76
C LEU A 28 -1.18 1.93 -12.31
N ALA A 29 0.06 1.45 -12.26
CA ALA A 29 1.22 2.09 -12.85
C ALA A 29 2.23 1.04 -13.32
N ILE A 30 3.21 1.47 -14.11
CA ILE A 30 4.40 0.70 -14.44
C ILE A 30 5.60 1.41 -13.81
N ASP A 31 6.43 0.68 -13.07
CA ASP A 31 7.64 1.26 -12.48
C ASP A 31 8.79 1.36 -13.50
N GLY A 32 9.91 1.97 -13.10
CA GLY A 32 11.09 2.12 -13.96
C GLY A 32 11.77 0.80 -14.36
N SER A 33 11.36 -0.34 -13.78
CA SER A 33 11.83 -1.69 -14.13
C SER A 33 10.81 -2.45 -15.00
N GLY A 34 9.72 -1.81 -15.43
CA GLY A 34 8.69 -2.44 -16.25
C GLY A 34 7.74 -3.35 -15.47
N ARG A 35 7.72 -3.30 -14.14
CA ARG A 35 6.81 -4.12 -13.32
C ARG A 35 5.47 -3.42 -13.13
N LEU A 36 4.40 -4.20 -13.05
CA LEU A 36 3.07 -3.69 -12.75
C LEU A 36 3.00 -3.32 -11.26
N VAL A 37 2.54 -2.11 -10.96
CA VAL A 37 2.30 -1.63 -9.60
C VAL A 37 0.83 -1.33 -9.45
N ALA A 38 0.19 -1.89 -8.43
CA ALA A 38 -1.21 -1.64 -8.12
C ALA A 38 -1.34 -0.89 -6.79
N PHE A 39 -2.08 0.22 -6.81
CA PHE A 39 -2.63 0.84 -5.61
C PHE A 39 -3.99 0.18 -5.33
N HIS A 40 -4.04 -0.58 -4.25
CA HIS A 40 -5.22 -1.34 -3.82
C HIS A 40 -5.60 -1.01 -2.37
N ARG A 41 -6.84 -1.31 -2.00
CA ARG A 41 -7.39 -0.99 -0.67
C ARG A 41 -7.16 -2.08 0.39
N ALA A 42 -6.15 -2.93 0.22
CA ALA A 42 -5.87 -4.06 1.11
C ALA A 42 -7.13 -4.93 1.37
N ASP A 43 -7.56 -5.06 2.63
CA ASP A 43 -8.78 -5.74 3.09
C ASP A 43 -10.01 -4.82 3.19
N ARG A 44 -9.87 -3.52 2.87
CA ARG A 44 -11.01 -2.60 2.82
C ARG A 44 -11.78 -2.80 1.52
N GLU A 45 -13.02 -3.25 1.66
CA GLU A 45 -14.03 -3.24 0.61
C GLU A 45 -14.95 -2.03 0.83
N TRP A 46 -15.40 -1.42 -0.27
CA TRP A 46 -16.42 -0.37 -0.19
C TRP A 46 -17.80 -0.97 -0.36
N ASP A 47 -18.62 -0.77 0.65
CA ASP A 47 -19.98 -1.26 0.74
C ASP A 47 -20.95 -0.10 1.06
N GLU A 48 -22.22 -0.42 1.27
CA GLU A 48 -23.25 0.56 1.63
C GLU A 48 -22.99 1.29 2.96
N LYS A 49 -22.02 0.84 3.76
CA LYS A 49 -21.65 1.45 5.06
C LYS A 49 -20.40 2.33 4.97
N SER A 50 -19.75 2.34 3.81
CA SER A 50 -18.52 3.07 3.56
C SER A 50 -18.74 4.57 3.35
N PHE A 51 -19.87 4.92 2.75
CA PHE A 51 -20.28 6.30 2.49
C PHE A 51 -21.70 6.53 3.00
N ASP A 52 -21.98 7.76 3.43
CA ASP A 52 -23.37 8.18 3.70
C ASP A 52 -24.12 8.55 2.41
N GLU A 53 -25.41 8.84 2.52
CA GLU A 53 -26.28 9.26 1.42
C GLU A 53 -25.83 10.54 0.69
N LYS A 54 -24.81 11.24 1.20
CA LYS A 54 -24.22 12.45 0.63
C LYS A 54 -22.81 12.18 0.09
N GLU A 55 -22.47 10.92 -0.15
CA GLU A 55 -21.17 10.46 -0.65
C GLU A 55 -20.00 10.82 0.29
N LYS A 56 -20.27 10.98 1.60
CA LYS A 56 -19.21 11.27 2.58
C LYS A 56 -18.70 10.00 3.22
N PHE A 57 -17.38 9.86 3.23
CA PHE A 57 -16.71 8.73 3.84
C PHE A 57 -17.00 8.61 5.34
N ASN A 58 -17.32 7.38 5.77
CA ASN A 58 -17.53 7.03 7.16
C ASN A 58 -16.22 7.06 7.96
N LYS A 59 -15.99 8.17 8.67
CA LYS A 59 -14.76 8.41 9.45
C LYS A 59 -14.48 7.35 10.52
N LYS A 60 -15.47 6.58 10.97
CA LYS A 60 -15.27 5.49 11.95
C LYS A 60 -14.41 4.35 11.40
N LEU A 61 -14.39 4.16 10.08
CA LEU A 61 -13.56 3.14 9.42
C LEU A 61 -12.07 3.48 9.48
N GLY A 62 -11.72 4.75 9.70
CA GLY A 62 -10.34 5.23 9.78
C GLY A 62 -9.49 4.98 8.51
N PRO A 63 -8.20 5.32 8.57
CA PRO A 63 -7.24 5.02 7.50
C PRO A 63 -7.02 3.52 7.34
N ILE A 64 -6.72 3.09 6.11
CA ILE A 64 -6.26 1.71 5.84
C ILE A 64 -4.91 1.52 6.54
N LYS A 65 -4.80 0.47 7.36
CA LYS A 65 -3.61 0.18 8.17
C LYS A 65 -2.62 -0.78 7.51
N ASN A 66 -3.10 -1.54 6.54
CA ASN A 66 -2.34 -2.55 5.81
C ASN A 66 -1.68 -1.95 4.55
N ALA A 67 -0.71 -2.66 4.00
CA ALA A 67 -0.02 -2.21 2.79
C ALA A 67 -1.01 -2.05 1.61
N THR A 68 -0.95 -0.89 0.94
CA THR A 68 -1.84 -0.53 -0.18
C THR A 68 -1.14 -0.52 -1.54
N ILE A 69 0.17 -0.75 -1.58
CA ILE A 69 0.95 -0.82 -2.82
C ILE A 69 1.46 -2.24 -2.95
N THR A 70 1.15 -2.87 -4.08
CA THR A 70 1.69 -4.19 -4.42
C THR A 70 2.39 -4.12 -5.77
N VAL A 71 3.56 -4.75 -5.85
CA VAL A 71 4.31 -4.92 -7.08
C VAL A 71 4.00 -6.32 -7.60
N ILE A 72 3.63 -6.42 -8.86
CA ILE A 72 3.20 -7.66 -9.50
C ILE A 72 4.25 -8.01 -10.56
N ASP A 73 4.79 -9.21 -10.45
CA ASP A 73 5.68 -9.77 -11.46
C ASP A 73 4.89 -10.01 -12.75
N PRO A 74 5.25 -9.34 -13.86
CA PRO A 74 4.51 -9.46 -15.12
C PRO A 74 4.63 -10.85 -15.76
N SER A 75 5.64 -11.65 -15.39
CA SER A 75 5.86 -12.99 -15.95
C SER A 75 4.89 -14.05 -15.41
N ASN A 76 4.41 -13.87 -14.18
CA ASN A 76 3.64 -14.89 -13.47
C ASN A 76 2.45 -14.34 -12.66
N GLY A 77 2.27 -13.02 -12.61
CA GLY A 77 1.17 -12.35 -11.92
C GLY A 77 1.25 -12.39 -10.38
N LYS A 78 2.36 -12.83 -9.79
CA LYS A 78 2.51 -12.95 -8.32
C LYS A 78 3.17 -11.71 -7.73
N ASN A 79 2.90 -11.47 -6.45
CA ASN A 79 3.66 -10.52 -5.65
C ASN A 79 4.95 -11.21 -5.13
N PRO A 80 6.15 -10.73 -5.49
CA PRO A 80 7.42 -11.33 -5.05
C PRO A 80 7.63 -11.27 -3.53
N MET A 81 6.98 -10.33 -2.82
CA MET A 81 7.08 -10.18 -1.36
C MET A 81 6.18 -11.14 -0.57
N HIS A 82 5.28 -11.89 -1.23
CA HIS A 82 4.33 -12.78 -0.55
C HIS A 82 4.86 -14.22 -0.37
N ASN A 83 6.00 -14.58 -0.99
CA ASN A 83 6.56 -15.94 -0.96
C ASN A 83 7.45 -16.24 0.26
N GLY A 84 7.06 -15.78 1.45
CA GLY A 84 7.41 -16.44 2.71
C GLY A 84 8.90 -16.51 3.11
N LEU A 85 9.73 -15.53 2.76
CA LEU A 85 11.07 -15.38 3.35
C LEU A 85 11.22 -13.98 3.95
N VAL A 86 10.96 -13.91 5.26
CA VAL A 86 11.69 -13.08 6.23
C VAL A 86 12.41 -14.01 7.18
#